data_AF-A0A3D4DH30-F1
#
_entry.id   AF-A0A3D4DH30-F1
#
_cell.length_a   1.000
_cell.length_b   1.000
_cell.length_c   1.000
_cell.angle_alpha   90.00
_cell.angle_beta   90.00
_cell.angle_gamma   90.00
#
_symmetry.space_group_name_H-M   'P 1'
#
loop_
_entity.id
_entity.type
_entity.pdbx_description
1 polymer ?
#
loop_
_entity_poly.entity_id
_entity_poly.type
_entity_poly.pdbx_seq_one_letter_code
_entity_poly.pdbx_strand_id
1 'polypeptide(L)'
;LVERYESAIEEYDYGNLNIQAYNIIEIEKWCKEQFEGKPEYSRRTPRSGIKGIIAAKEGEEETEEQRELGLGKALDTFKRSTIWQNYQEGKEKGLSREEIKQEYGMREGEIALVERCERIIEEYAYGNLNIQGDNIIKIEEWCKEQFEGKPEYSRRIPRSNIKGIKTAKEERELGLGKALSNFKQSTIWKNYQEGKEKGLSREEIKQEYGMREGEIALVERYERIIEEYDVKKKITGQSIGQVSYTATVQECDEAQTDLNKLIHEQQEITQKD
;
A
#
# COMPACT_ATOMS: atom_id res chain seq x y z
N LEU A 1 -18.28 -13.54 24.95
CA LEU A 1 -17.98 -14.16 23.63
C LEU A 1 -16.76 -15.07 23.73
N VAL A 2 -15.64 -14.62 24.29
CA VAL A 2 -14.45 -15.46 24.63
C VAL A 2 -14.83 -16.64 25.55
N GLU A 3 -15.65 -16.41 26.58
CA GLU A 3 -16.08 -17.44 27.55
C GLU A 3 -16.92 -18.60 26.95
N ARG A 4 -17.59 -18.41 25.81
CA ARG A 4 -18.31 -19.52 25.14
C ARG A 4 -17.37 -20.48 24.42
N TYR A 5 -16.15 -20.05 24.09
CA TYR A 5 -15.19 -20.83 23.31
C TYR A 5 -14.26 -21.67 24.19
N GLU A 6 -13.91 -21.20 25.38
CA GLU A 6 -13.16 -22.04 26.34
C GLU A 6 -13.96 -23.29 26.73
N SER A 7 -15.28 -23.15 26.89
CA SER A 7 -16.18 -24.27 27.18
C SER A 7 -16.40 -25.22 25.98
N ALA A 8 -16.20 -24.75 24.74
CA ALA A 8 -16.35 -25.60 23.54
C ALA A 8 -15.08 -26.40 23.20
N ILE A 9 -13.92 -25.99 23.70
CA ILE A 9 -12.65 -26.73 23.57
C ILE A 9 -12.55 -27.83 24.65
N GLU A 10 -13.27 -27.68 25.76
CA GLU A 10 -13.26 -28.61 26.90
C GLU A 10 -13.85 -30.01 26.59
N GLU A 11 -14.61 -30.18 25.50
CA GLU A 11 -15.43 -31.38 25.32
C GLU A 11 -14.80 -32.50 24.46
N TYR A 12 -13.73 -32.27 23.68
CA TYR A 12 -13.26 -33.33 22.77
C TYR A 12 -11.74 -33.44 22.60
N ASP A 13 -11.20 -34.57 23.09
CA ASP A 13 -9.84 -35.09 22.90
C ASP A 13 -9.56 -35.39 21.42
N TYR A 14 -8.96 -34.43 20.71
CA TYR A 14 -8.30 -34.68 19.41
C TYR A 14 -7.09 -33.76 19.26
N GLY A 15 -5.91 -34.25 19.63
CA GLY A 15 -4.66 -33.47 19.67
C GLY A 15 -4.33 -32.66 18.39
N ASN A 16 -4.70 -33.14 17.19
CA ASN A 16 -4.40 -32.44 15.93
C ASN A 16 -5.31 -31.22 15.68
N LEU A 17 -6.60 -31.29 16.06
CA LEU A 17 -7.52 -30.16 16.01
C LEU A 17 -7.14 -29.09 17.02
N ASN A 18 -6.63 -29.51 18.19
CA ASN A 18 -6.16 -28.60 19.22
C ASN A 18 -4.92 -27.80 18.75
N ILE A 19 -3.97 -28.43 18.05
CA ILE A 19 -2.80 -27.75 17.47
C ILE A 19 -3.22 -26.76 16.38
N GLN A 20 -4.13 -27.14 15.47
CA GLN A 20 -4.62 -26.23 14.44
C GLN A 20 -5.39 -25.04 15.03
N ALA A 21 -6.25 -25.30 16.03
CA ALA A 21 -6.98 -24.26 16.74
C ALA A 21 -6.03 -23.28 17.44
N TYR A 22 -5.03 -23.80 18.15
CA TYR A 22 -3.98 -23.00 18.77
C TYR A 22 -3.26 -22.12 17.75
N ASN A 23 -2.82 -22.69 16.63
CA ASN A 23 -2.12 -21.93 15.59
C ASN A 23 -2.99 -20.82 15.00
N ILE A 24 -4.28 -21.09 14.73
CA ILE A 24 -5.20 -20.06 14.21
C ILE A 24 -5.43 -18.94 15.23
N ILE A 25 -5.54 -19.27 16.52
CA ILE A 25 -5.63 -18.27 17.60
C ILE A 25 -4.37 -17.41 17.65
N GLU A 26 -3.20 -18.03 17.59
CA GLU A 26 -1.92 -17.31 17.61
C GLU A 26 -1.73 -16.44 16.36
N ILE A 27 -2.17 -16.89 15.18
CA ILE A 27 -2.19 -16.08 13.96
C ILE A 27 -3.09 -14.84 14.15
N GLU A 28 -4.27 -15.00 14.73
CA GLU A 28 -5.18 -13.87 15.00
C GLU A 28 -4.54 -12.86 15.96
N LYS A 29 -3.93 -13.34 17.05
CA LYS A 29 -3.21 -12.47 18.00
C LYS A 29 -2.06 -11.74 17.32
N TRP A 30 -1.25 -12.44 16.55
CA TRP A 30 -0.16 -11.84 15.78
C TRP A 30 -0.68 -10.76 14.82
N CYS A 31 -1.77 -11.03 14.10
CA CYS A 31 -2.39 -10.03 13.21
C CYS A 31 -2.83 -8.78 13.97
N LYS A 32 -3.41 -8.93 15.16
CA LYS A 32 -3.79 -7.81 16.03
C LYS A 32 -2.57 -7.04 16.52
N GLU A 33 -1.59 -7.73 17.10
CA GLU A 33 -0.32 -7.15 17.57
C GLU A 33 0.38 -6.33 16.47
N GLN A 34 0.39 -6.84 15.24
CA GLN A 34 1.09 -6.19 14.13
C GLN A 34 0.29 -5.08 13.44
N PHE A 35 -1.04 -5.16 13.41
CA PHE A 35 -1.85 -4.33 12.51
C PHE A 35 -3.06 -3.65 13.13
N GLU A 36 -3.33 -3.85 14.42
CA GLU A 36 -4.37 -3.09 15.12
C GLU A 36 -4.09 -1.58 15.03
N GLY A 37 -5.14 -0.81 14.70
CA GLY A 37 -5.03 0.63 14.44
C GLY A 37 -4.33 1.03 13.13
N LYS A 38 -3.76 0.09 12.36
CA LYS A 38 -3.16 0.39 11.05
C LYS A 38 -4.22 0.38 9.93
N PRO A 39 -4.01 1.16 8.85
CA PRO A 39 -4.87 1.14 7.68
C PRO A 39 -4.99 -0.27 7.08
N GLU A 40 -6.18 -0.61 6.58
CA GLU A 40 -6.47 -1.93 5.99
C GLU A 40 -5.48 -2.33 4.90
N TYR A 41 -5.11 -1.40 4.02
CA TYR A 41 -4.15 -1.67 2.95
C TYR A 41 -2.75 -2.04 3.45
N SER A 42 -2.40 -1.79 4.71
CA SER A 42 -1.11 -2.20 5.30
C SER A 42 -1.18 -3.56 6.00
N ARG A 43 -2.39 -4.10 6.21
CA ARG A 43 -2.60 -5.36 6.92
C ARG A 43 -2.24 -6.55 6.04
N ARG A 44 -1.79 -7.62 6.69
CA ARG A 44 -1.47 -8.90 6.05
C ARG A 44 -1.53 -10.03 7.06
N THR A 45 -1.76 -11.24 6.59
CA THR A 45 -1.49 -12.46 7.37
C THR A 45 0.01 -12.75 7.42
N PRO A 46 0.48 -13.59 8.36
CA PRO A 46 1.87 -14.05 8.41
C PRO A 46 2.36 -14.66 7.08
N ARG A 47 3.62 -14.40 6.71
CA ARG A 47 4.21 -14.94 5.47
C ARG A 47 4.74 -16.35 5.68
N SER A 48 4.39 -17.27 4.79
CA SER A 48 4.95 -18.64 4.77
C SER A 48 6.37 -18.71 4.22
N GLY A 49 6.89 -17.63 3.65
CA GLY A 49 8.26 -17.52 3.14
C GLY A 49 8.84 -16.13 3.35
N ILE A 50 9.95 -16.06 4.10
CA ILE A 50 10.71 -14.84 4.35
C ILE A 50 12.15 -15.08 3.93
N LYS A 51 12.64 -14.29 2.97
CA LYS A 51 13.97 -14.50 2.36
C LYS A 51 15.06 -14.30 3.42
N GLY A 52 15.92 -15.30 3.59
CA GLY A 52 17.06 -15.24 4.52
C GLY A 52 16.73 -15.61 5.97
N ILE A 53 15.47 -15.92 6.27
CA ILE A 53 15.04 -16.33 7.62
C ILE A 53 14.79 -17.83 7.66
N ILE A 54 15.37 -18.48 8.67
CA ILE A 54 15.15 -19.91 8.99
C ILE A 54 14.51 -20.02 10.38
N ALA A 55 13.89 -21.15 10.67
CA ALA A 55 13.31 -21.40 11.99
C ALA A 55 14.37 -21.28 13.11
N ALA A 56 13.95 -20.79 14.27
CA ALA A 56 14.81 -20.73 15.46
C ALA A 56 15.26 -22.13 15.86
N LYS A 57 16.48 -22.24 16.41
CA LYS A 57 16.94 -23.50 17.00
C LYS A 57 16.31 -23.68 18.37
N GLU A 58 16.16 -24.94 18.77
CA GLU A 58 15.63 -25.28 20.08
C GLU A 58 16.49 -24.65 21.20
N GLY A 59 15.84 -23.89 22.09
CA GLY A 59 16.50 -23.17 23.19
C GLY A 59 16.99 -21.75 22.89
N GLU A 60 16.85 -21.26 21.65
CA GLU A 60 17.10 -19.87 21.29
C GLU A 60 15.82 -19.03 21.35
N GLU A 61 15.94 -17.75 21.75
CA GLU A 61 14.83 -16.81 21.71
C GLU A 61 14.44 -16.52 20.25
N GLU A 62 13.17 -16.73 19.91
CA GLU A 62 12.67 -16.57 18.56
C GLU A 62 12.55 -15.08 18.20
N THR A 63 13.07 -14.69 17.03
CA THR A 63 12.84 -13.33 16.52
C THR A 63 11.43 -13.17 15.97
N GLU A 64 10.92 -11.94 15.91
CA GLU A 64 9.58 -11.67 15.37
C GLU A 64 9.42 -12.17 13.91
N GLU A 65 10.49 -12.14 13.10
CA GLU A 65 10.45 -12.66 11.73
C GLU A 65 10.40 -14.20 11.69
N GLN A 66 11.02 -14.87 12.66
CA GLN A 66 10.95 -16.32 12.78
C GLN A 66 9.57 -16.78 13.25
N ARG A 67 9.00 -16.07 14.25
CA ARG A 67 7.63 -16.28 14.73
C ARG A 67 6.63 -16.11 13.59
N GLU A 68 6.75 -15.02 12.82
CA GLU A 68 5.93 -14.79 11.64
C GLU A 68 6.04 -15.96 10.64
N LEU A 69 7.27 -16.41 10.34
CA LEU A 69 7.50 -17.51 9.40
C LEU A 69 6.84 -18.80 9.88
N GLY A 70 6.91 -19.10 11.18
CA GLY A 70 6.24 -20.25 11.80
C GLY A 70 4.73 -20.19 11.63
N LEU A 71 4.12 -19.06 11.99
CA LEU A 71 2.68 -18.84 11.85
C LEU A 71 2.23 -18.87 10.38
N GLY A 72 3.03 -18.32 9.47
CA GLY A 72 2.74 -18.33 8.04
C GLY A 72 2.74 -19.74 7.46
N LYS A 73 3.68 -20.58 7.88
CA LYS A 73 3.71 -22.02 7.50
C LYS A 73 2.52 -22.77 8.09
N ALA A 74 2.13 -22.47 9.33
CA ALA A 74 0.96 -23.07 9.96
C ALA A 74 -0.32 -22.73 9.20
N LEU A 75 -0.50 -21.45 8.80
CA LEU A 75 -1.63 -21.01 7.99
C LEU A 75 -1.66 -21.68 6.61
N ASP A 76 -0.53 -21.74 5.91
CA ASP A 76 -0.41 -22.42 4.62
C ASP A 76 -0.73 -23.92 4.72
N THR A 77 -0.27 -24.57 5.80
CA THR A 77 -0.57 -25.97 6.08
C THR A 77 -2.06 -26.19 6.34
N PHE A 78 -2.70 -25.31 7.13
CA PHE A 78 -4.13 -25.38 7.39
C PHE A 78 -4.97 -25.22 6.11
N LYS A 79 -4.61 -24.29 5.21
CA LYS A 79 -5.28 -24.10 3.91
C LYS A 79 -5.16 -25.30 2.98
N ARG A 80 -4.16 -26.16 3.18
CA ARG A 80 -3.99 -27.43 2.45
C ARG A 80 -4.68 -28.62 3.13
N SER A 81 -5.27 -28.43 4.30
CA SER A 81 -5.97 -29.50 5.01
C SER A 81 -7.27 -29.87 4.29
N THR A 82 -7.69 -31.12 4.45
CA THR A 82 -8.98 -31.61 3.94
C THR A 82 -10.15 -30.85 4.55
N ILE A 83 -10.06 -30.43 5.81
CA ILE A 83 -11.09 -29.64 6.51
C ILE A 83 -11.34 -28.31 5.78
N TRP A 84 -10.27 -27.58 5.44
CA TRP A 84 -10.38 -26.34 4.66
C TRP A 84 -10.95 -26.62 3.26
N GLN A 85 -10.39 -27.60 2.55
CA GLN A 85 -10.79 -27.93 1.18
C GLN A 85 -12.26 -28.33 1.07
N ASN A 86 -12.74 -29.21 1.95
CA ASN A 86 -14.12 -29.66 1.97
C ASN A 86 -15.10 -28.50 2.19
N TYR A 87 -14.77 -27.58 3.10
CA TYR A 87 -15.61 -26.41 3.37
C TYR A 87 -15.68 -25.46 2.16
N GLN A 88 -14.53 -25.20 1.51
CA GLN A 88 -14.51 -24.36 0.31
C GLN A 88 -15.27 -25.01 -0.86
N GLU A 89 -15.08 -26.30 -1.10
CA GLU A 89 -15.80 -27.04 -2.15
C GLU A 89 -17.32 -27.02 -1.91
N GLY A 90 -17.74 -27.16 -0.65
CA GLY A 90 -19.13 -27.01 -0.25
C GLY A 90 -19.71 -25.62 -0.58
N LYS A 91 -18.96 -24.56 -0.28
CA LYS A 91 -19.35 -23.18 -0.63
C LYS A 91 -19.43 -22.97 -2.15
N GLU A 92 -18.49 -23.52 -2.91
CA GLU A 92 -18.50 -23.47 -4.38
C GLU A 92 -19.73 -24.17 -4.98
N LYS A 93 -20.19 -25.25 -4.36
CA LYS A 93 -21.44 -25.95 -4.72
C LYS A 93 -22.71 -25.20 -4.28
N GLY A 94 -22.59 -24.09 -3.56
CA GLY A 94 -23.72 -23.34 -3.01
C GLY A 94 -24.42 -24.03 -1.85
N LEU A 95 -23.75 -24.99 -1.19
CA LEU A 95 -24.30 -25.68 -0.03
C LEU A 95 -24.33 -24.74 1.19
N SER A 96 -25.39 -24.83 1.97
CA SER A 96 -25.48 -24.21 3.29
C SER A 96 -24.48 -24.85 4.26
N ARG A 97 -24.19 -24.14 5.35
CA ARG A 97 -23.31 -24.61 6.43
C ARG A 97 -23.70 -26.00 6.93
N GLU A 98 -24.99 -26.23 7.16
CA GLU A 98 -25.52 -27.51 7.62
C GLU A 98 -25.40 -28.60 6.56
N GLU A 99 -25.61 -28.27 5.29
CA GLU A 99 -25.42 -29.22 4.18
C GLU A 99 -23.95 -29.63 4.02
N ILE A 100 -23.01 -28.68 4.09
CA ILE A 100 -21.57 -28.97 4.07
C ILE A 100 -21.19 -29.91 5.21
N LYS A 101 -21.73 -29.64 6.41
CA LYS A 101 -21.51 -30.47 7.59
C LYS A 101 -21.92 -31.92 7.36
N GLN A 102 -23.08 -32.15 6.77
CA GLN A 102 -23.59 -33.49 6.50
C GLN A 102 -22.85 -34.17 5.34
N GLU A 103 -22.69 -33.48 4.22
CA GLU A 103 -22.09 -34.00 2.98
C GLU A 103 -20.65 -34.49 3.20
N TYR A 104 -19.84 -33.68 3.89
CA TYR A 104 -18.42 -33.96 4.12
C TYR A 104 -18.13 -34.58 5.49
N GLY A 105 -19.18 -34.88 6.27
CA GLY A 105 -19.04 -35.41 7.63
C GLY A 105 -18.24 -34.52 8.57
N MET A 106 -18.31 -33.19 8.39
CA MET A 106 -17.55 -32.24 9.21
C MET A 106 -18.16 -32.10 10.60
N ARG A 107 -17.31 -31.85 11.60
CA ARG A 107 -17.74 -31.53 12.96
C ARG A 107 -17.93 -30.03 13.14
N GLU A 108 -18.73 -29.66 14.14
CA GLU A 108 -19.01 -28.26 14.47
C GLU A 108 -17.73 -27.45 14.74
N GLY A 109 -16.78 -28.05 15.48
CA GLY A 109 -15.49 -27.42 15.77
C GLY A 109 -14.61 -27.23 14.53
N GLU A 110 -14.67 -28.13 13.56
CA GLU A 110 -13.92 -28.03 12.30
C GLU A 110 -14.45 -26.87 11.44
N ILE A 111 -15.78 -26.77 11.31
CA ILE A 111 -16.44 -25.68 10.62
C ILE A 111 -16.13 -24.34 11.29
N ALA A 112 -16.28 -24.26 12.62
CA ALA A 112 -16.02 -23.04 13.37
C ALA A 112 -14.55 -22.58 13.24
N LEU A 113 -13.61 -23.52 13.15
CA LEU A 113 -12.19 -23.23 12.94
C LEU A 113 -11.93 -22.67 11.53
N VAL A 114 -12.55 -23.24 10.49
CA VAL A 114 -12.47 -22.71 9.12
C VAL A 114 -13.06 -21.32 9.04
N GLU A 115 -14.26 -21.10 9.57
CA GLU A 115 -14.93 -19.80 9.59
C GLU A 115 -14.10 -18.74 10.32
N ARG A 116 -13.41 -19.12 11.40
CA ARG A 116 -12.48 -18.22 12.10
C ARG A 116 -11.29 -17.85 11.22
N CYS A 117 -10.70 -18.83 10.55
CA CYS A 117 -9.59 -18.59 9.63
C CYS A 117 -10.04 -17.71 8.44
N GLU A 118 -11.23 -17.93 7.88
CA GLU A 118 -11.81 -17.07 6.83
C GLU A 118 -11.94 -15.62 7.30
N ARG A 119 -12.47 -15.37 8.51
CA ARG A 119 -12.57 -14.02 9.06
C ARG A 119 -11.20 -13.34 9.19
N ILE A 120 -10.19 -14.07 9.68
CA ILE A 120 -8.81 -13.53 9.79
C ILE A 120 -8.26 -13.17 8.40
N ILE A 121 -8.51 -14.02 7.40
CA ILE A 121 -8.06 -13.78 6.02
C ILE A 121 -8.81 -12.60 5.41
N GLU A 122 -10.11 -12.48 5.62
CA GLU A 122 -10.91 -11.36 5.15
C GLU A 122 -10.46 -10.04 5.80
N GLU A 123 -10.22 -10.06 7.11
CA GLU A 123 -9.85 -8.88 7.89
C GLU A 123 -8.39 -8.44 7.68
N TYR A 124 -7.47 -9.36 7.38
CA TYR A 124 -6.04 -9.05 7.30
C TYR A 124 -5.39 -9.38 5.96
N ALA A 125 -5.84 -10.37 5.19
CA ALA A 125 -5.21 -10.77 3.93
C ALA A 125 -5.70 -9.91 2.74
N TYR A 126 -5.25 -8.66 2.69
CA TYR A 126 -5.50 -7.73 1.58
C TYR A 126 -4.63 -8.01 0.33
N GLY A 127 -4.14 -9.24 0.18
CA GLY A 127 -3.30 -9.63 -0.96
C GLY A 127 -2.05 -8.76 -1.08
N ASN A 128 -1.84 -8.15 -2.26
CA ASN A 128 -0.68 -7.31 -2.54
C ASN A 128 -0.86 -5.84 -2.12
N LEU A 129 -1.96 -5.48 -1.46
CA LEU A 129 -2.21 -4.10 -1.04
C LEU A 129 -1.15 -3.62 -0.05
N ASN A 130 -0.66 -4.49 0.85
CA ASN A 130 0.41 -4.17 1.80
C ASN A 130 1.70 -3.75 1.08
N ILE A 131 2.05 -4.39 -0.03
CA ILE A 131 3.22 -4.04 -0.84
C ILE A 131 3.04 -2.62 -1.42
N GLN A 132 1.84 -2.30 -1.89
CA GLN A 132 1.53 -0.96 -2.39
C GLN A 132 1.48 0.07 -1.25
N GLY A 133 0.98 -0.32 -0.08
CA GLY A 133 1.02 0.43 1.17
C GLY A 133 2.45 0.82 1.57
N ASP A 134 3.38 -0.13 1.52
CA ASP A 134 4.79 0.11 1.79
C ASP A 134 5.42 1.02 0.73
N ASN A 135 5.07 0.82 -0.55
CA ASN A 135 5.56 1.67 -1.63
C ASN A 135 5.12 3.12 -1.46
N ILE A 136 3.86 3.37 -1.07
CA ILE A 136 3.38 4.74 -0.89
C ILE A 136 4.01 5.43 0.30
N ILE A 137 4.29 4.71 1.40
CA ILE A 137 5.07 5.25 2.52
C ILE A 137 6.45 5.70 2.05
N LYS A 138 7.17 4.84 1.31
CA LYS A 138 8.51 5.16 0.80
C LYS A 138 8.51 6.31 -0.21
N ILE A 139 7.46 6.41 -1.03
CA ILE A 139 7.27 7.54 -1.95
C ILE A 139 7.05 8.84 -1.16
N GLU A 140 6.19 8.82 -0.15
CA GLU A 140 5.90 9.97 0.70
C GLU A 140 7.17 10.46 1.43
N GLU A 141 7.93 9.55 2.03
CA GLU A 141 9.21 9.84 2.68
C GLU A 141 10.20 10.47 1.70
N TRP A 142 10.34 9.90 0.50
CA TRP A 142 11.21 10.46 -0.52
C TRP A 142 10.77 11.87 -0.94
N CYS A 143 9.46 12.11 -1.10
CA CYS A 143 8.92 13.43 -1.42
C CYS A 143 9.25 14.46 -0.33
N LYS A 144 9.06 14.10 0.94
CA LYS A 144 9.43 14.93 2.10
C LYS A 144 10.93 15.23 2.11
N GLU A 145 11.76 14.20 2.04
CA GLU A 145 13.23 14.34 1.98
C GLU A 145 13.70 15.27 0.84
N GLN A 146 13.04 15.24 -0.31
CA GLN A 146 13.45 16.03 -1.46
C GLN A 146 12.87 17.44 -1.49
N PHE A 147 11.67 17.66 -0.95
CA PHE A 147 10.86 18.85 -1.24
C PHE A 147 10.18 19.51 -0.05
N GLU A 148 10.31 18.97 1.17
CA GLU A 148 9.82 19.64 2.37
C GLU A 148 10.50 21.02 2.53
N GLY A 149 9.70 22.05 2.85
CA GLY A 149 10.14 23.44 2.91
C GLY A 149 10.45 24.10 1.56
N LYS A 150 10.37 23.38 0.43
CA LYS A 150 10.57 23.94 -0.91
C LYS A 150 9.26 24.50 -1.48
N PRO A 151 9.35 25.52 -2.36
CA PRO A 151 8.17 26.08 -3.01
C PRO A 151 7.50 25.04 -3.92
N GLU A 152 6.18 25.17 -4.04
CA GLU A 152 5.30 24.23 -4.77
C GLU A 152 5.79 23.94 -6.20
N TYR A 153 6.27 24.96 -6.93
CA TYR A 153 6.75 24.79 -8.31
C TYR A 153 7.98 23.90 -8.46
N SER A 154 8.71 23.63 -7.37
CA SER A 154 9.90 22.76 -7.38
C SER A 154 9.57 21.32 -7.00
N ARG A 155 8.37 21.08 -6.46
CA ARG A 155 7.95 19.77 -5.97
C ARG A 155 7.64 18.85 -7.15
N ARG A 156 7.91 17.56 -6.97
CA ARG A 156 7.54 16.51 -7.91
C ARG A 156 7.50 15.15 -7.22
N ILE A 157 6.77 14.23 -7.82
CA ILE A 157 6.84 12.79 -7.51
C ILE A 157 8.12 12.14 -8.10
N PRO A 158 8.51 10.95 -7.62
CA PRO A 158 9.62 10.19 -8.19
C PRO A 158 9.45 9.90 -9.68
N ARG A 159 10.51 10.03 -10.48
CA ARG A 159 10.47 9.77 -11.93
C ARG A 159 10.49 8.27 -12.21
N SER A 160 9.58 7.80 -13.08
CA SER A 160 9.56 6.41 -13.57
C SER A 160 10.58 6.14 -14.68
N ASN A 161 11.22 7.18 -15.22
CA ASN A 161 12.25 7.07 -16.23
C ASN A 161 13.38 8.11 -15.99
N ILE A 162 14.61 7.63 -15.92
CA ILE A 162 15.84 8.42 -15.77
C ILE A 162 16.85 7.87 -16.79
N LYS A 163 17.32 8.73 -17.69
CA LYS A 163 18.29 8.40 -18.75
C LYS A 163 19.72 8.61 -18.24
N GLY A 164 20.68 7.84 -18.77
CA GLY A 164 22.11 7.96 -18.44
C GLY A 164 22.57 7.03 -17.32
N ILE A 165 23.84 7.20 -16.91
CA ILE A 165 24.42 6.52 -15.74
C ILE A 165 23.76 7.08 -14.49
N LYS A 166 23.27 6.19 -13.62
CA LYS A 166 22.50 6.57 -12.43
C LYS A 166 23.37 6.53 -11.19
N THR A 167 23.24 7.56 -10.37
CA THR A 167 23.71 7.52 -8.99
C THR A 167 22.79 6.62 -8.14
N ALA A 168 23.27 6.15 -6.99
CA ALA A 168 22.45 5.36 -6.05
C ALA A 168 21.14 6.07 -5.66
N LYS A 169 21.17 7.41 -5.55
CA LYS A 169 19.99 8.23 -5.28
C LYS A 169 18.98 8.19 -6.43
N GLU A 170 19.44 8.24 -7.67
CA GLU A 170 18.61 8.14 -8.87
C GLU A 170 18.08 6.72 -9.09
N GLU A 171 18.82 5.68 -8.70
CA GLU A 171 18.32 4.31 -8.70
C GLU A 171 17.17 4.13 -7.70
N ARG A 172 17.30 4.68 -6.47
CA ARG A 172 16.20 4.71 -5.49
C ARG A 172 14.99 5.45 -6.04
N GLU A 173 15.19 6.65 -6.59
CA GLU A 173 14.10 7.43 -7.20
C GLU A 173 13.40 6.64 -8.32
N LEU A 174 14.17 6.02 -9.21
CA LEU A 174 13.62 5.26 -10.33
C LEU A 174 12.77 4.07 -9.85
N GLY A 175 13.20 3.38 -8.80
CA GLY A 175 12.44 2.30 -8.19
C GLY A 175 11.07 2.77 -7.69
N LEU A 176 11.05 3.89 -6.96
CA LEU A 176 9.82 4.49 -6.45
C LEU A 176 8.91 5.01 -7.58
N GLY A 177 9.49 5.62 -8.60
CA GLY A 177 8.75 6.10 -9.76
C GLY A 177 8.12 4.97 -10.57
N LYS A 178 8.82 3.85 -10.72
CA LYS A 178 8.26 2.62 -11.32
C LYS A 178 7.14 2.03 -10.47
N ALA A 179 7.32 1.97 -9.15
CA ALA A 179 6.26 1.49 -8.25
C ALA A 179 4.98 2.32 -8.38
N LEU A 180 5.10 3.65 -8.38
CA LEU A 180 3.98 4.56 -8.61
C LEU A 180 3.34 4.37 -9.99
N SER A 181 4.15 4.26 -11.05
CA SER A 181 3.66 4.02 -12.41
C SER A 181 2.90 2.71 -12.53
N ASN A 182 3.40 1.64 -11.90
CA ASN A 182 2.74 0.33 -11.89
C ASN A 182 1.42 0.38 -11.11
N PHE A 183 1.38 1.09 -9.97
CA PHE A 183 0.14 1.28 -9.20
C PHE A 183 -0.94 1.99 -10.03
N LYS A 184 -0.58 3.05 -10.76
CA LYS A 184 -1.52 3.75 -11.67
C LYS A 184 -2.07 2.87 -12.81
N GLN A 185 -1.40 1.76 -13.12
CA GLN A 185 -1.86 0.78 -14.12
C GLN A 185 -2.78 -0.30 -13.53
N SER A 186 -2.88 -0.38 -12.20
CA SER A 186 -3.70 -1.39 -11.50
C SER A 186 -5.19 -1.19 -11.74
N THR A 187 -5.95 -2.28 -11.63
CA THR A 187 -7.41 -2.27 -11.75
C THR A 187 -8.05 -1.40 -10.67
N ILE A 188 -7.58 -1.46 -9.43
CA ILE A 188 -8.14 -0.65 -8.32
C ILE A 188 -7.99 0.85 -8.57
N TRP A 189 -6.86 1.31 -9.12
CA TRP A 189 -6.69 2.70 -9.51
C TRP A 189 -7.67 3.07 -10.62
N LYS A 190 -7.72 2.27 -11.71
CA LYS A 190 -8.58 2.53 -12.86
C LYS A 190 -10.06 2.56 -12.50
N ASN A 191 -10.54 1.59 -11.73
CA ASN A 191 -11.93 1.51 -11.28
C ASN A 191 -12.32 2.75 -10.47
N TYR A 192 -11.46 3.17 -9.53
CA TYR A 192 -11.74 4.35 -8.72
C TYR A 192 -11.77 5.64 -9.55
N GLN A 193 -10.84 5.80 -10.50
CA GLN A 193 -10.85 6.97 -11.41
C GLN A 193 -12.09 6.97 -12.31
N GLU A 194 -12.45 5.83 -12.90
CA GLU A 194 -13.64 5.71 -13.75
C GLU A 194 -14.93 6.04 -12.98
N GLY A 195 -15.02 5.58 -11.74
CA GLY A 195 -16.11 5.93 -10.83
C GLY A 195 -16.21 7.44 -10.56
N LYS A 196 -15.07 8.10 -10.30
CA LYS A 196 -15.01 9.57 -10.15
C LYS A 196 -15.42 10.30 -11.43
N GLU A 197 -15.01 9.82 -12.60
CA GLU A 197 -15.41 10.39 -13.90
C GLU A 197 -16.92 10.27 -14.15
N LYS A 198 -17.55 9.20 -13.67
CA LYS A 198 -19.01 9.02 -13.69
C LYS A 198 -19.75 9.87 -12.65
N GLY A 199 -19.03 10.58 -11.77
CA GLY A 199 -19.61 11.38 -10.69
C GLY A 199 -20.16 10.54 -9.54
N LEU A 200 -19.73 9.28 -9.41
CA LEU A 200 -20.15 8.39 -8.32
C LEU A 200 -19.50 8.83 -7.01
N SER A 201 -20.26 8.71 -5.93
CA SER A 201 -19.75 8.81 -4.57
C SER A 201 -18.84 7.64 -4.23
N ARG A 202 -18.05 7.81 -3.17
CA ARG A 202 -17.13 6.79 -2.65
C ARG A 202 -17.84 5.44 -2.41
N GLU A 203 -19.01 5.48 -1.78
CA GLU A 203 -19.82 4.30 -1.49
C GLU A 203 -20.38 3.67 -2.76
N GLU A 204 -20.80 4.48 -3.74
CA GLU A 204 -21.27 3.97 -5.04
C GLU A 204 -20.13 3.27 -5.81
N ILE A 205 -18.93 3.85 -5.84
CA ILE A 205 -17.74 3.22 -6.46
C ILE A 205 -17.43 1.88 -5.78
N LYS A 206 -17.51 1.84 -4.45
CA LYS A 206 -17.29 0.62 -3.66
C LYS A 206 -18.22 -0.51 -4.10
N GLN A 207 -19.51 -0.21 -4.25
CA GLN A 207 -20.52 -1.20 -4.65
C GLN A 207 -20.40 -1.58 -6.14
N GLU A 208 -20.34 -0.60 -7.03
CA GLU A 208 -20.32 -0.79 -8.48
C GLU A 208 -19.13 -1.64 -8.94
N TYR A 209 -17.95 -1.39 -8.37
CA TYR A 209 -16.71 -2.05 -8.76
C TYR A 209 -16.27 -3.15 -7.79
N GLY A 210 -17.08 -3.46 -6.77
CA GLY A 210 -16.77 -4.45 -5.74
C GLY A 210 -15.47 -4.15 -4.99
N MET A 211 -15.15 -2.87 -4.77
CA MET A 211 -13.91 -2.47 -4.09
C MET A 211 -14.02 -2.64 -2.58
N ARG A 212 -12.90 -2.93 -1.93
CA ARG A 212 -12.81 -2.94 -0.47
C ARG A 212 -12.42 -1.57 0.08
N GLU A 213 -12.70 -1.36 1.36
CA GLU A 213 -12.39 -0.12 2.06
C GLU A 213 -10.88 0.20 2.01
N GLY A 214 -10.02 -0.79 2.27
CA GLY A 214 -8.58 -0.66 2.12
C GLY A 214 -8.10 -0.32 0.70
N GLU A 215 -8.78 -0.79 -0.33
CA GLU A 215 -8.44 -0.48 -1.73
C GLU A 215 -8.70 0.99 -2.05
N ILE A 216 -9.88 1.48 -1.65
CA ILE A 216 -10.27 2.88 -1.79
C ILE A 216 -9.30 3.77 -0.99
N ALA A 217 -9.09 3.48 0.30
CA ALA A 217 -8.22 4.26 1.16
C ALA A 217 -6.77 4.33 0.66
N LEU A 218 -6.29 3.25 0.01
CA LEU A 218 -4.98 3.24 -0.62
C LEU A 218 -4.93 4.18 -1.82
N VAL A 219 -5.92 4.11 -2.72
CA VAL A 219 -5.99 5.02 -3.88
C VAL A 219 -6.05 6.47 -3.43
N GLU A 220 -6.90 6.80 -2.46
CA GLU A 220 -7.04 8.15 -1.88
C GLU A 220 -5.71 8.66 -1.29
N ARG A 221 -4.94 7.79 -0.64
CA ARG A 221 -3.60 8.15 -0.14
C ARG A 221 -2.62 8.47 -1.28
N TYR A 222 -2.63 7.66 -2.34
CA TYR A 222 -1.83 7.93 -3.53
C TYR A 222 -2.23 9.24 -4.20
N GLU A 223 -3.54 9.50 -4.36
CA GLU A 223 -4.05 10.78 -4.91
C GLU A 223 -3.56 11.96 -4.09
N ARG A 224 -3.71 11.92 -2.76
CA ARG A 224 -3.26 13.01 -1.88
C ARG A 224 -1.77 13.33 -2.04
N ILE A 225 -0.91 12.31 -2.08
CA ILE A 225 0.54 12.51 -2.25
C ILE A 225 0.87 13.04 -3.65
N ILE A 226 0.14 12.61 -4.68
CA ILE A 226 0.27 13.15 -6.03
C ILE A 226 -0.19 14.61 -6.07
N GLU A 227 -1.30 14.96 -5.43
CA GLU A 227 -1.81 16.33 -5.38
C GLU A 227 -0.86 17.26 -4.62
N GLU A 228 -0.28 16.80 -3.52
CA GLU A 228 0.64 17.59 -2.70
C GLU A 228 1.99 17.87 -3.38
N TYR A 229 2.49 16.90 -4.17
CA TYR A 229 3.86 16.96 -4.72
C TYR A 229 3.94 17.00 -6.25
N ASP A 230 2.97 16.49 -6.99
CA ASP A 230 2.90 16.54 -8.47
C ASP A 230 1.90 17.61 -8.92
N VAL A 231 2.05 18.83 -8.40
CA VAL A 231 1.28 19.99 -8.85
C VAL A 231 1.68 20.31 -10.27
N LYS A 232 1.03 19.64 -11.22
CA LYS A 232 0.91 20.16 -12.57
C LYS A 232 0.07 21.40 -12.44
N LYS A 233 0.66 22.58 -12.61
CA LYS A 233 -0.11 23.76 -13.00
C LYS A 233 -1.01 23.30 -14.13
N LYS A 234 -2.32 23.28 -13.91
CA LYS A 234 -3.26 23.47 -15.01
C LYS A 234 -2.81 24.80 -15.60
N ILE A 235 -2.02 24.74 -16.67
CA ILE A 235 -2.04 25.80 -17.66
C ILE A 235 -3.44 25.65 -18.24
N THR A 236 -4.45 26.12 -17.50
CA THR A 236 -5.74 26.45 -18.09
C THR A 236 -5.36 27.31 -19.27
N GLY A 237 -5.72 26.86 -20.46
CA GLY A 237 -5.49 27.59 -21.71
C GLY A 237 -6.30 28.88 -21.75
N GLN A 238 -6.13 29.76 -20.76
CA GLN A 238 -6.00 31.16 -21.09
C GLN A 238 -4.82 31.18 -22.04
N SER A 239 -5.11 31.54 -23.29
CA SER A 239 -4.11 32.05 -24.22
C SER A 239 -3.05 32.79 -23.40
N ILE A 240 -1.79 32.59 -23.72
CA ILE A 240 -0.79 33.61 -23.47
C ILE A 240 -1.21 34.80 -24.36
N GLY A 241 -2.30 35.47 -23.98
CA GLY A 241 -2.51 36.86 -24.32
C GLY A 241 -1.32 37.54 -23.68
N GLN A 242 -0.57 38.25 -24.52
CA GLN A 242 0.58 39.07 -24.16
C GLN A 242 0.56 39.37 -22.66
N VAL A 243 1.41 38.67 -21.90
CA VAL A 243 1.63 39.02 -20.50
C VAL A 243 2.28 40.38 -20.57
N SER A 244 1.46 41.42 -20.40
CA SER A 244 1.93 42.76 -20.14
C SER A 244 2.61 42.70 -18.77
N TYR A 245 3.90 42.38 -18.77
CA TYR A 245 4.80 42.99 -17.81
C TYR A 245 4.67 44.49 -18.05
N THR A 246 3.81 45.16 -17.31
CA THR A 246 3.93 46.61 -17.14
C THR A 246 5.05 46.85 -16.15
N ALA A 247 6.28 46.47 -16.54
CA ALA A 247 7.40 47.34 -16.23
C ALA A 247 7.12 48.60 -17.04
N THR A 248 7.10 49.76 -16.40
CA THR A 248 6.98 51.00 -17.17
C THR A 248 8.18 51.07 -18.12
N VAL A 249 8.01 51.60 -19.34
CA VAL A 249 9.10 51.74 -20.33
C VAL A 249 10.35 52.35 -19.68
N GLN A 250 10.13 53.23 -18.70
CA GLN A 250 11.14 53.86 -17.89
C GLN A 250 11.97 52.90 -17.01
N GLU A 251 11.36 51.89 -16.37
CA GLU A 251 12.08 50.88 -15.58
C GLU A 251 12.96 49.97 -16.45
N CYS A 252 12.53 49.68 -17.68
CA CYS A 252 13.34 48.93 -18.64
C CYS A 252 14.50 49.77 -19.19
N ASP A 253 14.27 51.06 -19.46
CA ASP A 253 15.31 51.98 -19.94
C ASP A 253 16.38 52.25 -18.85
N GLU A 254 15.97 52.37 -17.59
CA GLU A 254 16.87 52.49 -16.44
C GLU A 254 17.72 51.23 -16.24
N ALA A 255 17.11 50.04 -16.26
CA ALA A 255 17.83 48.77 -16.15
C ALA A 255 18.79 48.53 -17.33
N GLN A 256 18.42 48.94 -18.54
CA GLN A 256 19.28 48.85 -19.72
C GLN A 256 20.47 49.81 -19.63
N THR A 257 20.25 51.00 -19.06
CA THR A 257 21.32 52.00 -18.84
C THR A 257 22.33 51.49 -17.82
N ASP A 258 21.86 50.92 -16.70
CA ASP A 258 22.73 50.34 -15.67
C ASP A 258 23.53 49.14 -16.18
N LEU A 259 22.90 48.28 -16.99
CA LEU A 259 23.59 47.16 -17.64
C LEU A 259 24.69 47.64 -18.61
N ASN A 260 24.41 48.66 -19.42
CA ASN A 260 25.39 49.23 -20.34
C ASN A 260 26.57 49.87 -19.59
N LYS A 261 26.31 50.49 -18.43
CA LYS A 261 27.35 51.04 -17.55
C LYS A 261 28.29 49.97 -17.02
N LEU A 262 27.73 48.87 -16.51
CA LEU A 262 28.50 47.73 -16.01
C LEU A 262 29.36 47.07 -17.10
N ILE A 263 28.84 46.97 -18.33
CA ILE A 263 29.59 46.44 -19.47
C ILE A 263 30.76 47.36 -19.82
N HIS A 264 30.54 48.68 -19.82
CA HIS A 264 31.61 49.63 -20.12
C HIS A 264 32.69 49.66 -19.02
N GLU A 265 32.31 49.59 -17.75
CA GLU A 265 33.25 49.49 -16.63
C GLU A 265 34.08 48.21 -16.70
N GLN A 266 33.48 47.07 -17.06
CA GLN A 266 34.25 45.83 -17.32
C GLN A 266 35.22 45.99 -18.48
N GLN A 267 34.83 46.64 -19.57
CA GLN A 267 35.71 46.85 -20.73
C GLN A 267 36.90 47.75 -20.41
N GLU A 268 36.73 48.77 -19.56
CA GLU A 268 37.84 49.63 -19.10
C GLU A 268 38.79 48.91 -18.14
N ILE A 269 38.27 48.01 -17.30
CA ILE A 269 39.11 47.17 -16.43
C ILE A 269 39.94 46.20 -17.27
N THR A 270 39.36 45.62 -18.32
CA THR A 270 40.03 44.62 -19.17
C THR A 270 41.07 45.23 -20.13
N GLN A 271 41.08 46.56 -20.33
CA GLN A 271 42.07 47.26 -21.16
C GLN A 271 43.25 47.85 -20.36
N LYS A 272 43.24 47.75 -19.02
CA LYS A 272 44.30 48.27 -18.13
C LYS A 272 45.23 47.18 -17.58
N ASP A 273 45.04 45.93 -17.99
CA ASP A 273 45.98 44.81 -17.84
C ASP A 273 46.65 44.50 -19.20
#